data_AF-A0A931X0R2-F1
#
_entry.id   AF-A0A931X0R2-F1
#
_cell.length_a   1.000
_cell.length_b   1.000
_cell.length_c   1.000
_cell.angle_alpha   90.00
_cell.angle_beta   90.00
_cell.angle_gamma   90.00
#
_symmetry.space_group_name_H-M   'P 1'
#
loop_
_entity.id
_entity.type
_entity.pdbx_description
1 polymer ?
#
loop_
_entity_poly.entity_id
_entity_poly.type
_entity_poly.pdbx_seq_one_letter_code
_entity_poly.pdbx_strand_id
1 'polypeptide(L)'
;MPEGTERSEFTIRGTRWALELAHGSESERRAAEQIRRILKRHDLARWTFMRTIRIQDGAIPHSHPVLTLNTRNPDRDDIVLAGFIHEQIHWFLEERAEAALGAIDELRASYPRVPSSPPEGARNQFSTYLHLVVNALEYTALRDVLGPAEADSVMKIQAKRIYRWIYRTVLADFDRIHTVLERHGLLIS
;
A
#
# COMPACT_ATOMS: atom_id res chain seq x y z
N MET A 1 1.91 -20.43 26.43
CA MET A 1 2.51 -21.24 25.35
C MET A 1 3.01 -20.23 24.32
N PRO A 2 4.28 -20.24 23.88
CA PRO A 2 4.67 -19.41 22.76
C PRO A 2 3.98 -20.03 21.53
N GLU A 3 2.92 -19.39 21.07
CA GLU A 3 2.26 -19.75 19.82
C GLU A 3 3.30 -19.55 18.70
N GLY A 4 3.60 -20.65 18.00
CA GLY A 4 4.65 -20.69 16.98
C GLY A 4 4.19 -19.99 15.71
N THR A 5 5.16 -19.65 14.86
CA THR A 5 4.88 -19.16 13.51
C THR A 5 4.02 -20.15 12.73
N GLU A 6 2.82 -19.74 12.33
CA GLU A 6 1.91 -20.56 11.51
C GLU A 6 2.02 -20.15 10.05
N ARG A 7 2.29 -21.10 9.16
CA ARG A 7 2.37 -20.85 7.72
C ARG A 7 1.34 -21.67 6.96
N SER A 8 0.70 -21.04 5.99
CA SER A 8 -0.26 -21.68 5.09
C SER A 8 -0.02 -21.27 3.65
N GLU A 9 -0.40 -22.13 2.73
CA GLU A 9 -0.42 -21.83 1.30
C GLU A 9 -1.82 -22.02 0.75
N PHE A 10 -2.21 -21.20 -0.22
CA PHE A 10 -3.50 -21.31 -0.87
C PHE A 10 -3.43 -20.72 -2.28
N THR A 11 -4.40 -21.09 -3.12
CA THR A 11 -4.50 -20.59 -4.49
C THR A 11 -5.81 -19.81 -4.67
N ILE A 12 -5.72 -18.63 -5.26
CA ILE A 12 -6.86 -17.81 -5.65
C ILE A 12 -6.63 -17.35 -7.08
N ARG A 13 -7.60 -17.58 -7.97
CA ARG A 13 -7.53 -17.21 -9.40
C ARG A 13 -6.22 -17.66 -10.07
N GLY A 14 -5.75 -18.86 -9.75
CA GLY A 14 -4.51 -19.43 -10.28
C GLY A 14 -3.21 -18.85 -9.69
N THR A 15 -3.28 -17.85 -8.81
CA THR A 15 -2.12 -17.32 -8.09
C THR A 15 -1.94 -18.06 -6.77
N ARG A 16 -0.75 -18.65 -6.56
CA ARG A 16 -0.35 -19.27 -5.30
C ARG A 16 0.17 -18.21 -4.34
N TRP A 17 -0.36 -18.21 -3.13
CA TRP A 17 -0.01 -17.32 -2.02
C TRP A 17 0.61 -18.12 -0.88
N ALA A 18 1.57 -17.51 -0.19
CA ALA A 18 2.05 -17.95 1.10
C ALA A 18 1.65 -16.92 2.16
N LEU A 19 1.04 -17.37 3.25
CA LEU A 19 0.64 -16.51 4.37
C LEU A 19 1.19 -17.05 5.67
N GLU A 20 1.86 -16.17 6.41
CA GLU A 20 2.52 -16.45 7.69
C GLU A 20 1.89 -15.59 8.80
N LEU A 21 1.61 -16.21 9.94
CA LEU A 21 1.26 -15.53 11.18
C LEU A 21 2.51 -15.45 12.04
N ALA A 22 2.89 -14.23 12.45
CA ALA A 22 4.12 -14.01 13.21
C ALA A 22 4.09 -14.71 14.58
N HIS A 23 2.93 -14.69 15.23
CA HIS A 23 2.73 -15.24 16.56
C HIS A 23 1.60 -16.27 16.60
N GLY A 24 0.77 -16.39 15.56
CA GLY A 24 -0.36 -17.31 15.56
C GLY A 24 -1.48 -16.87 16.50
N SER A 25 -1.61 -15.57 16.80
CA SER A 25 -2.67 -15.09 17.69
C SER A 25 -4.05 -15.14 17.01
N GLU A 26 -5.11 -15.02 17.80
CA GLU A 26 -6.48 -14.94 17.26
C GLU A 26 -6.68 -13.70 16.37
N SER A 27 -6.06 -12.56 16.72
CA SER A 27 -6.08 -11.34 15.90
C SER A 27 -5.41 -11.55 14.55
N GLU A 28 -4.28 -12.25 14.51
CA GLU A 28 -3.58 -12.61 13.27
C GLU A 28 -4.38 -13.60 12.42
N ARG A 29 -4.99 -14.62 13.04
CA ARG A 29 -5.88 -15.55 12.34
C ARG A 29 -7.06 -14.84 11.68
N ARG A 30 -7.73 -13.94 12.39
CA ARG A 30 -8.84 -13.13 11.82
C ARG A 30 -8.37 -12.23 10.68
N ALA A 31 -7.23 -11.57 10.83
CA ALA A 31 -6.64 -10.77 9.74
C ALA A 31 -6.27 -11.65 8.53
N ALA A 32 -5.82 -12.88 8.74
CA ALA A 32 -5.53 -13.81 7.66
C ALA A 32 -6.78 -14.22 6.88
N GLU A 33 -7.89 -14.47 7.58
CA GLU A 33 -9.20 -14.70 6.95
C GLU A 33 -9.67 -13.47 6.17
N GLN A 34 -9.49 -12.28 6.72
CA GLN A 34 -9.79 -11.02 6.05
C GLN A 34 -8.99 -10.86 4.75
N ILE A 35 -7.67 -11.10 4.77
CA ILE A 35 -6.84 -11.05 3.56
C ILE A 35 -7.30 -12.08 2.52
N ARG A 36 -7.57 -13.33 2.94
CA ARG A 36 -8.10 -14.34 2.01
C ARG A 36 -9.43 -13.91 1.40
N ARG A 37 -10.31 -13.27 2.18
CA ARG A 37 -11.59 -12.72 1.69
C ARG A 37 -11.39 -11.60 0.69
N ILE A 38 -10.48 -10.65 0.96
CA ILE A 38 -10.12 -9.55 0.05
C ILE A 38 -9.58 -10.11 -1.27
N LEU A 39 -8.58 -11.00 -1.20
CA LEU A 39 -7.98 -11.64 -2.37
C LEU A 39 -9.02 -12.44 -3.19
N LYS A 40 -10.00 -13.06 -2.54
CA LYS A 40 -11.11 -13.75 -3.23
C LYS A 40 -12.11 -12.78 -3.85
N ARG A 41 -12.38 -11.63 -3.24
CA ARG A 41 -13.39 -10.68 -3.73
C ARG A 41 -12.89 -9.87 -4.92
N HIS A 42 -11.63 -9.43 -4.88
CA HIS A 42 -11.08 -8.52 -5.88
C HIS A 42 -10.11 -9.23 -6.82
N ASP A 43 -10.07 -8.84 -8.08
CA ASP A 43 -8.98 -9.21 -8.98
C ASP A 43 -7.83 -8.22 -8.80
N LEU A 44 -6.73 -8.69 -8.21
CA LEU A 44 -5.55 -7.88 -7.89
C LEU A 44 -4.32 -8.32 -8.69
N ALA A 45 -4.49 -9.12 -9.75
CA ALA A 45 -3.39 -9.76 -10.45
C ALA A 45 -2.30 -8.76 -10.89
N ARG A 46 -2.68 -7.63 -11.49
CA ARG A 46 -1.74 -6.58 -11.93
C ARG A 46 -1.12 -5.77 -10.79
N TRP A 47 -1.74 -5.77 -9.61
CA TRP A 47 -1.29 -5.05 -8.42
C TRP A 47 -0.53 -5.97 -7.44
N THR A 48 -0.17 -7.19 -7.87
CA THR A 48 0.50 -8.19 -7.05
C THR A 48 1.95 -8.40 -7.50
N PHE A 49 2.88 -7.95 -6.68
CA PHE A 49 4.33 -8.04 -6.91
C PHE A 49 5.05 -8.97 -5.92
N MET A 50 4.39 -9.28 -4.79
CA MET A 50 4.88 -10.16 -3.73
C MET A 50 3.75 -11.11 -3.34
N ARG A 51 4.03 -12.40 -3.21
CA ARG A 51 3.02 -13.43 -2.91
C ARG A 51 3.16 -14.05 -1.54
N THR A 52 4.16 -13.59 -0.78
CA THR A 52 4.36 -13.95 0.62
C THR A 52 3.89 -12.81 1.49
N ILE A 53 2.88 -13.07 2.31
CA ILE A 53 2.28 -12.11 3.23
C ILE A 53 2.57 -12.58 4.66
N ARG A 54 3.16 -11.71 5.47
CA ARG A 54 3.26 -11.89 6.92
C ARG A 54 2.18 -11.05 7.59
N ILE A 55 1.50 -11.61 8.58
CA ILE A 55 0.58 -10.88 9.44
C ILE A 55 1.18 -10.86 10.83
N GLN A 56 1.34 -9.65 11.37
CA GLN A 56 1.98 -9.43 12.65
C GLN A 56 1.19 -8.45 13.49
N ASP A 57 0.72 -8.90 14.65
CA ASP A 57 0.02 -8.03 15.59
C ASP A 57 0.92 -6.89 16.08
N GLY A 58 0.35 -5.70 16.25
CA GLY A 58 1.06 -4.49 16.66
C GLY A 58 2.04 -3.88 15.63
N ALA A 59 2.29 -4.55 14.50
CA ALA A 59 3.23 -4.05 13.50
C ALA A 59 2.75 -2.75 12.80
N ILE A 60 3.71 -1.94 12.38
CA ILE A 60 3.48 -0.96 11.32
C ILE A 60 3.61 -1.71 9.99
N PRO A 61 2.63 -1.62 9.07
CA PRO A 61 2.74 -2.28 7.77
C PRO A 61 3.99 -1.82 7.04
N HIS A 62 4.63 -2.75 6.34
CA HIS A 62 5.83 -2.51 5.57
C HIS A 62 6.04 -3.60 4.52
N SER A 63 6.72 -3.27 3.43
CA SER A 63 7.01 -4.19 2.33
C SER A 63 8.19 -5.12 2.59
N HIS A 64 9.22 -4.71 3.34
CA HIS A 64 10.51 -5.42 3.44
C HIS A 64 10.85 -5.90 4.85
N PRO A 65 11.48 -7.09 5.00
CA PRO A 65 11.96 -7.99 3.94
C PRO A 65 10.85 -8.88 3.33
N VAL A 66 9.67 -8.87 3.94
CA VAL A 66 8.47 -9.56 3.48
C VAL A 66 7.29 -8.62 3.69
N LEU A 67 6.30 -8.65 2.78
CA LEU A 67 5.11 -7.82 2.88
C LEU A 67 4.40 -8.17 4.19
N THR A 68 4.42 -7.23 5.13
CA THR A 68 3.89 -7.41 6.49
C THR A 68 2.71 -6.48 6.71
N LEU A 69 1.58 -7.07 7.09
CA LEU A 69 0.37 -6.34 7.47
C LEU A 69 0.10 -6.50 8.96
N ASN A 70 -0.69 -5.58 9.52
CA ASN A 70 -1.14 -5.66 10.90
C ASN A 70 -2.59 -6.13 11.01
N THR A 71 -3.05 -6.23 12.25
CA THR A 71 -4.36 -6.75 12.64
C THR A 71 -5.42 -5.64 12.82
N ARG A 72 -5.10 -4.39 12.47
CA ARG A 72 -5.99 -3.24 12.69
C ARG A 72 -7.07 -3.19 11.61
N ASN A 73 -8.22 -2.61 11.97
CA ASN A 73 -9.40 -2.47 11.11
C ASN A 73 -10.04 -3.81 10.68
N PRO A 74 -10.35 -4.71 11.64
CA PRO A 74 -10.89 -6.05 11.34
C PRO A 74 -12.20 -6.02 10.53
N ASP A 75 -12.96 -4.92 10.60
CA ASP A 75 -14.26 -4.76 9.94
C ASP A 75 -14.19 -3.89 8.67
N ARG A 76 -12.99 -3.54 8.20
CA ARG A 76 -12.79 -2.62 7.06
C ARG A 76 -11.88 -3.22 6.00
N ASP A 77 -12.47 -4.11 5.20
CA ASP A 77 -11.80 -4.75 4.07
C ASP A 77 -11.19 -3.73 3.09
N ASP A 78 -11.83 -2.59 2.90
CA ASP A 78 -11.37 -1.49 2.04
C ASP A 78 -10.08 -0.82 2.55
N ILE A 79 -9.98 -0.57 3.85
CA ILE A 79 -8.77 0.00 4.47
C ILE A 79 -7.62 -1.02 4.48
N VAL A 80 -7.93 -2.29 4.72
CA VAL A 80 -6.92 -3.37 4.68
C VAL A 80 -6.45 -3.61 3.25
N LEU A 81 -7.34 -3.56 2.26
CA LEU A 81 -7.00 -3.62 0.85
C LEU A 81 -6.07 -2.47 0.44
N ALA A 82 -6.37 -1.24 0.86
CA ALA A 82 -5.50 -0.08 0.59
C ALA A 82 -4.10 -0.28 1.17
N GLY A 83 -4.00 -0.74 2.43
CA GLY A 83 -2.71 -1.07 3.05
C GLY A 83 -1.97 -2.19 2.32
N PHE A 84 -2.67 -3.25 1.88
CA PHE A 84 -2.07 -4.31 1.08
C PHE A 84 -1.50 -3.77 -0.24
N ILE A 85 -2.30 -3.02 -1.00
CA ILE A 85 -1.89 -2.40 -2.27
C ILE A 85 -0.71 -1.45 -2.05
N HIS A 86 -0.72 -0.65 -0.99
CA HIS A 86 0.36 0.26 -0.62
C HIS A 86 1.70 -0.49 -0.51
N GLU A 87 1.72 -1.57 0.28
CA GLU A 87 2.94 -2.37 0.45
C GLU A 87 3.31 -3.12 -0.83
N GLN A 88 2.34 -3.50 -1.66
CA GLN A 88 2.61 -4.07 -2.98
C GLN A 88 3.32 -3.07 -3.90
N ILE A 89 2.94 -1.80 -3.87
CA ILE A 89 3.54 -0.76 -4.71
C ILE A 89 4.99 -0.48 -4.32
N HIS A 90 5.35 -0.59 -3.04
CA HIS A 90 6.76 -0.50 -2.64
C HIS A 90 7.63 -1.57 -3.32
N TRP A 91 7.14 -2.80 -3.47
CA TRP A 91 7.82 -3.85 -4.25
C TRP A 91 7.96 -3.49 -5.74
N PHE A 92 6.90 -2.94 -6.35
CA PHE A 92 6.95 -2.48 -7.74
C PHE A 92 8.00 -1.37 -7.97
N LEU A 93 8.09 -0.41 -7.04
CA LEU A 93 9.02 0.70 -7.14
C LEU A 93 10.47 0.28 -6.88
N GLU A 94 10.70 -0.78 -6.10
CA GLU A 94 12.05 -1.33 -5.89
C GLU A 94 12.66 -1.84 -7.20
N GLU A 95 11.89 -2.58 -8.00
CA GLU A 95 12.32 -3.06 -9.33
C GLU A 95 12.49 -1.91 -10.35
N ARG A 96 12.01 -0.72 -10.02
CA ARG A 96 11.99 0.48 -10.88
C ARG A 96 12.63 1.69 -10.21
N ALA A 97 13.64 1.44 -9.37
CA ALA A 97 14.24 2.46 -8.52
C ALA A 97 14.70 3.71 -9.30
N GLU A 98 15.31 3.54 -10.47
CA GLU A 98 15.79 4.67 -11.29
C GLU A 98 14.64 5.55 -11.81
N ALA A 99 13.57 4.94 -12.31
CA ALA A 99 12.36 5.65 -12.71
C ALA A 99 11.65 6.33 -11.52
N ALA A 100 11.61 5.65 -10.37
CA ALA A 100 11.05 6.22 -9.14
C ALA A 100 11.85 7.45 -8.67
N LEU A 101 13.18 7.41 -8.75
CA LEU A 101 14.05 8.54 -8.43
C LEU A 101 13.83 9.70 -9.41
N GLY A 102 13.72 9.43 -10.71
CA GLY A 102 13.39 10.46 -11.71
C GLY A 102 12.06 11.16 -11.42
N ALA A 103 11.01 10.41 -11.10
CA ALA A 103 9.72 10.96 -10.71
C ALA A 103 9.81 11.80 -9.42
N ILE A 104 10.57 11.33 -8.42
CA ILE A 104 10.81 12.07 -7.17
C ILE A 104 11.50 13.42 -7.44
N ASP A 105 12.52 13.44 -8.30
CA ASP A 105 13.26 14.66 -8.62
C ASP A 105 12.39 15.68 -9.37
N GLU A 106 11.50 15.21 -10.25
CA GLU A 106 10.52 16.10 -10.88
C GLU A 106 9.46 16.61 -9.90
N LEU A 107 8.98 15.76 -9.00
CA LEU A 107 8.05 16.16 -7.94
C LEU A 107 8.68 17.17 -6.97
N ARG A 108 10.00 17.09 -6.71
CA ARG A 108 10.73 18.09 -5.91
C ARG A 108 10.68 19.49 -6.52
N ALA A 109 10.79 19.59 -7.84
CA ALA A 109 10.65 20.87 -8.54
C ALA A 109 9.21 21.42 -8.45
N SER A 110 8.22 20.52 -8.44
CA SER A 110 6.80 20.87 -8.34
C SER A 110 6.36 21.26 -6.92
N TYR A 111 6.93 20.62 -5.91
CA TYR A 111 6.58 20.78 -4.51
C TYR A 111 7.81 21.12 -3.66
N PRO A 112 8.42 22.31 -3.82
CA PRO A 112 9.72 22.62 -3.21
C PRO A 112 9.75 22.61 -1.68
N ARG A 113 8.57 22.60 -1.03
CA ARG A 113 8.42 22.51 0.43
C ARG A 113 7.42 21.41 0.76
N VAL A 114 7.93 20.33 1.34
CA VAL A 114 7.13 19.20 1.81
C VAL A 114 7.39 18.94 3.29
N PRO A 115 6.41 18.44 4.05
CA PRO A 115 6.65 17.99 5.42
C PRO A 115 7.62 16.80 5.43
N SER A 116 8.45 16.72 6.46
CA SER A 116 9.51 15.71 6.59
C SER A 116 9.37 14.85 7.83
N SER A 117 8.21 14.89 8.50
CA SER A 117 7.89 14.09 9.67
C SER A 117 6.39 13.73 9.70
N PRO A 118 6.02 12.58 10.28
CA PRO A 118 4.63 12.27 10.59
C PRO A 118 4.04 13.27 11.60
N PRO A 119 2.71 13.50 11.59
CA PRO A 119 1.72 12.82 10.75
C PRO A 119 1.55 13.44 9.36
N GLU A 120 2.16 14.58 9.06
CA GLU A 120 1.94 15.27 7.78
C GLU A 120 2.72 14.61 6.64
N GLY A 121 4.03 14.41 6.82
CA GLY A 121 4.93 13.74 5.88
C GLY A 121 5.37 12.38 6.38
N ALA A 122 6.38 11.81 5.73
CA ALA A 122 7.04 10.58 6.16
C ALA A 122 8.28 10.87 7.00
N ARG A 123 9.24 9.93 7.11
CA ARG A 123 10.41 10.06 8.01
C ARG A 123 11.41 11.16 7.65
N ASN A 124 11.39 11.62 6.39
CA ASN A 124 12.19 12.72 5.86
C ASN A 124 11.61 13.17 4.52
N GLN A 125 12.14 14.23 3.91
CA GLN A 125 11.62 14.75 2.63
C GLN A 125 11.66 13.70 1.50
N PHE A 126 12.77 12.96 1.35
CA PHE A 126 12.87 11.91 0.33
C PHE A 126 11.75 10.87 0.50
N SER A 127 11.54 10.41 1.74
CA SER A 127 10.47 9.47 2.06
C SER A 127 9.09 10.07 1.81
N THR A 128 8.88 11.37 2.03
CA THR A 128 7.62 12.05 1.70
C THR A 128 7.35 12.03 0.20
N TYR A 129 8.35 12.31 -0.65
CA TYR A 129 8.19 12.22 -2.10
C TYR A 129 7.96 10.79 -2.58
N LEU A 130 8.68 9.81 -2.02
CA LEU A 130 8.43 8.41 -2.30
C LEU A 130 6.97 8.05 -2.01
N HIS A 131 6.43 8.49 -0.87
CA HIS A 131 5.04 8.23 -0.53
C HIS A 131 4.04 9.07 -1.36
N LEU A 132 4.42 10.20 -1.96
CA LEU A 132 3.54 10.82 -2.99
C LEU A 132 3.38 9.90 -4.21
N VAL A 133 4.48 9.29 -4.67
CA VAL A 133 4.45 8.31 -5.76
C VAL A 133 3.63 7.09 -5.37
N VAL A 134 3.92 6.48 -4.21
CA VAL A 134 3.20 5.29 -3.72
C VAL A 134 1.71 5.57 -3.58
N ASN A 135 1.33 6.67 -2.91
CA ASN A 135 -0.08 6.97 -2.66
C ASN A 135 -0.86 7.35 -3.93
N ALA A 136 -0.20 7.90 -4.96
CA ALA A 136 -0.83 8.15 -6.26
C ALA A 136 -1.09 6.85 -7.02
N LEU A 137 -0.14 5.90 -7.00
CA LEU A 137 -0.35 4.56 -7.54
C LEU A 137 -1.41 3.78 -6.72
N GLU A 138 -1.43 3.94 -5.39
CA GLU A 138 -2.44 3.36 -4.51
C GLU A 138 -3.83 3.86 -4.90
N TYR A 139 -3.97 5.18 -5.10
CA TYR A 139 -5.25 5.75 -5.52
C TYR A 139 -5.69 5.25 -6.89
N THR A 140 -4.77 5.14 -7.85
CA THR A 140 -5.05 4.55 -9.17
C THR A 140 -5.58 3.13 -9.02
N ALA A 141 -4.88 2.29 -8.26
CA ALA A 141 -5.27 0.91 -7.99
C ALA A 141 -6.63 0.80 -7.28
N LEU A 142 -6.89 1.65 -6.29
CA LEU A 142 -8.16 1.67 -5.57
C LEU A 142 -9.31 2.08 -6.49
N ARG A 143 -9.11 3.08 -7.36
CA ARG A 143 -10.14 3.50 -8.34
C ARG A 143 -10.48 2.36 -9.29
N ASP A 144 -9.49 1.57 -9.69
CA ASP A 144 -9.69 0.45 -10.59
C ASP A 144 -10.38 -0.74 -9.91
N VAL A 145 -10.06 -1.01 -8.65
CA VAL A 145 -10.53 -2.20 -7.93
C VAL A 145 -11.88 -1.97 -7.24
N LEU A 146 -12.10 -0.78 -6.68
CA LEU A 146 -13.29 -0.43 -5.90
C LEU A 146 -14.25 0.50 -6.65
N GLY A 147 -13.77 1.18 -7.69
CA GLY A 147 -14.47 2.29 -8.31
C GLY A 147 -14.10 3.65 -7.70
N PRO A 148 -14.37 4.76 -8.40
CA PRO A 148 -13.90 6.09 -7.98
C PRO A 148 -14.45 6.57 -6.63
N ALA A 149 -15.74 6.33 -6.34
CA ALA A 149 -16.38 6.86 -5.14
C ALA A 149 -15.83 6.21 -3.86
N GLU A 150 -15.70 4.88 -3.86
CA GLU A 150 -15.11 4.12 -2.75
C GLU A 150 -13.62 4.45 -2.58
N ALA A 151 -12.85 4.56 -3.67
CA ALA A 151 -11.45 4.96 -3.62
C ALA A 151 -11.28 6.34 -2.96
N ASP A 152 -12.10 7.32 -3.36
CA ASP A 152 -12.14 8.64 -2.75
C ASP A 152 -12.40 8.59 -1.24
N SER A 153 -13.38 7.79 -0.83
CA SER A 153 -13.75 7.62 0.57
C SER A 153 -12.58 7.06 1.39
N VAL A 154 -11.93 6.00 0.87
CA VAL A 154 -10.75 5.38 1.49
C VAL A 154 -9.62 6.39 1.63
N MET A 155 -9.27 7.11 0.55
CA MET A 155 -8.21 8.11 0.57
C MET A 155 -8.50 9.25 1.58
N LYS A 156 -9.76 9.72 1.65
CA LYS A 156 -10.18 10.75 2.61
C LYS A 156 -10.12 10.27 4.07
N ILE A 157 -10.38 9.00 4.32
CA ILE A 157 -10.21 8.39 5.66
C ILE A 157 -8.72 8.33 6.00
N GLN A 158 -7.88 7.86 5.09
CA GLN A 158 -6.44 7.75 5.30
C GLN A 158 -5.79 9.13 5.50
N ALA A 159 -6.28 10.17 4.81
CA ALA A 159 -5.84 11.56 4.96
C ALA A 159 -6.00 12.14 6.37
N LYS A 160 -6.74 11.49 7.27
CA LYS A 160 -6.89 11.89 8.68
C LYS A 160 -5.90 11.20 9.62
N ARG A 161 -5.13 10.22 9.12
CA ARG A 161 -4.24 9.35 9.89
C ARG A 161 -2.78 9.82 9.81
N ILE A 162 -1.88 8.95 9.37
CA ILE A 162 -0.49 9.28 9.02
C ILE A 162 -0.42 9.72 7.55
N TYR A 163 0.64 10.42 7.17
CA TYR A 163 0.86 10.95 5.82
C TYR A 163 -0.26 11.90 5.36
N ARG A 164 -0.82 12.70 6.27
CA ARG A 164 -2.00 13.55 6.02
C ARG A 164 -1.80 14.51 4.86
N TRP A 165 -0.65 15.16 4.79
CA TRP A 165 -0.35 16.06 3.68
C TRP A 165 -0.25 15.27 2.38
N ILE A 166 0.41 14.11 2.38
CA ILE A 166 0.59 13.26 1.20
C ILE A 166 -0.76 12.85 0.60
N TYR A 167 -1.67 12.27 1.40
CA TYR A 167 -3.00 11.87 0.93
C TYR A 167 -3.82 13.08 0.43
N ARG A 168 -3.76 14.22 1.12
CA ARG A 168 -4.46 15.45 0.69
C ARG A 168 -3.90 15.97 -0.63
N THR A 169 -2.58 15.96 -0.80
CA THR A 169 -1.92 16.39 -2.03
C THR A 169 -2.25 15.46 -3.19
N VAL A 170 -2.26 14.14 -2.98
CA VAL A 170 -2.70 13.18 -4.01
C VAL A 170 -4.14 13.42 -4.42
N LEU A 171 -5.06 13.64 -3.47
CA LEU A 171 -6.45 13.93 -3.79
C LEU A 171 -6.65 15.26 -4.54
N ALA A 172 -5.85 16.27 -4.21
CA ALA A 172 -5.97 17.61 -4.82
C ALA A 172 -5.31 17.68 -6.21
N ASP A 173 -4.14 17.05 -6.37
CA ASP A 173 -3.27 17.22 -7.52
C ASP A 173 -3.06 15.91 -8.29
N PHE A 174 -4.02 14.98 -8.20
CA PHE A 174 -3.88 13.64 -8.76
C PHE A 174 -3.41 13.65 -10.22
N ASP A 175 -4.07 14.40 -11.09
CA ASP A 175 -3.75 14.44 -12.52
C ASP A 175 -2.33 14.93 -12.79
N ARG A 176 -1.84 15.91 -12.01
CA ARG A 176 -0.47 16.42 -12.11
C ARG A 176 0.54 15.35 -11.71
N ILE A 177 0.31 14.69 -10.57
CA ILE A 177 1.21 13.65 -10.08
C ILE A 177 1.19 12.46 -11.05
N HIS A 178 0.01 12.03 -11.48
CA HIS A 178 -0.18 10.95 -12.45
C HIS A 178 0.55 11.23 -13.76
N THR A 179 0.53 12.46 -14.27
CA THR A 179 1.30 12.87 -15.48
C THR A 179 2.81 12.77 -15.28
N VAL A 180 3.31 13.02 -14.05
CA VAL A 180 4.72 12.75 -13.74
C VAL A 180 4.98 11.24 -13.79
N LEU A 181 4.13 10.43 -13.13
CA LEU A 181 4.29 8.98 -13.12
C LEU A 181 4.27 8.37 -14.52
N GLU A 182 3.40 8.86 -15.39
CA GLU A 182 3.32 8.46 -16.81
C GLU A 182 4.62 8.73 -17.56
N ARG A 183 5.18 9.94 -17.44
CA ARG A 183 6.43 10.32 -18.12
C ARG A 183 7.64 9.51 -17.66
N HIS A 184 7.63 9.05 -16.41
CA HIS A 184 8.68 8.16 -15.88
C HIS A 184 8.34 6.67 -16.05
N GLY A 185 7.27 6.31 -16.77
CA GLY A 185 6.92 4.92 -17.06
C GLY A 185 6.52 4.10 -15.82
N LEU A 186 5.92 4.76 -14.82
CA LEU A 186 5.53 4.17 -13.54
C LEU A 186 4.04 3.78 -13.48
N LEU A 187 3.26 4.00 -14.53
CA LEU A 187 1.88 3.50 -14.56
C LEU A 187 1.87 1.98 -14.67
N ILE A 188 1.03 1.35 -13.84
CA ILE A 188 0.82 -0.10 -13.83
C ILE A 188 -0.32 -0.40 -14.81
N SER A 189 -0.01 -1.17 -15.85
CA SER A 189 -0.95 -1.60 -16.91
C SER A 189 -1.23 -3.09 -16.82
#